data_AF-A0A8I0A4R4-F1
#
_entry.id   AF-A0A8I0A4R4-F1
#
_cell.length_a   1.000
_cell.length_b   1.000
_cell.length_c   1.000
_cell.angle_alpha   90.00
_cell.angle_beta   90.00
_cell.angle_gamma   90.00
#
_symmetry.space_group_name_H-M   'P 1'
#
loop_
_entity.id
_entity.type
_entity.pdbx_description
1 polymer ?
#
loop_
_entity_poly.entity_id
_entity_poly.type
_entity_poly.pdbx_seq_one_letter_code
_entity_poly.pdbx_strand_id
1 'polypeptide(L)'
;MFIVLIRTIILYSLVILVMRLMGKRQIGELQPYEFVITIMISDLAALPMQDTRLPLILGIIPIITLLFIKTILTQLQLKSQLARKILEGEPVILVHKGKINMKALSKQQINLDELMEELRLAGYFDLNEIEYAILENNGQLSFLTSSSSASSSSSPSPIVKCSSNTQPTSNSASEGNGFSSDTQKHKSSCKNNKSSSSSPPRLPIIYILDGHINNNSLTSSRKNKAWIQHELDKHKAGKIEEIILAMTDTEGKFFFQRYDEYIEEDK
;
A
#
# COMPACT_ATOMS: atom_id res chain seq x y z
N MET A 1 14.16 -15.69 -42.70
CA MET A 1 13.96 -14.55 -41.77
C MET A 1 12.50 -14.34 -41.37
N PHE A 2 11.52 -14.41 -42.28
CA PHE A 2 10.08 -14.27 -41.92
C PHE A 2 9.58 -15.21 -40.82
N ILE A 3 10.09 -16.45 -40.76
CA ILE A 3 9.72 -17.41 -39.70
C ILE A 3 10.07 -16.88 -38.31
N VAL A 4 11.22 -16.23 -38.12
CA VAL A 4 11.63 -15.65 -36.84
C VAL A 4 10.72 -14.48 -36.49
N LEU A 5 10.41 -13.62 -37.45
CA LEU A 5 9.49 -12.49 -37.28
C LEU A 5 8.11 -12.94 -36.80
N ILE A 6 7.53 -13.96 -37.44
CA ILE A 6 6.23 -14.53 -37.05
C ILE A 6 6.28 -15.13 -35.65
N ARG A 7 7.34 -15.89 -35.32
CA ARG A 7 7.55 -16.47 -33.97
C ARG A 7 7.61 -15.38 -32.90
N THR A 8 8.36 -14.31 -33.13
CA THR A 8 8.45 -13.17 -32.22
C THR A 8 7.10 -12.48 -32.03
N ILE A 9 6.33 -12.23 -33.10
CA ILE A 9 4.99 -11.63 -32.99
C ILE A 9 4.04 -12.51 -32.16
N ILE A 10 4.05 -13.82 -32.39
CA ILE A 10 3.20 -14.77 -31.66
C ILE A 10 3.54 -14.77 -30.17
N LEU A 11 4.82 -14.91 -29.82
CA LEU A 11 5.25 -14.97 -28.41
C LEU A 11 5.07 -13.63 -27.70
N TYR A 12 5.37 -12.51 -28.37
CA TYR A 12 5.13 -11.18 -27.83
C TYR A 12 3.65 -10.94 -27.54
N SER A 13 2.76 -11.30 -28.48
CA SER A 13 1.31 -11.18 -28.27
C SER A 13 0.84 -12.07 -27.12
N LEU A 14 1.39 -13.28 -26.98
CA LEU A 14 1.08 -14.18 -25.86
C LEU A 14 1.51 -13.57 -24.52
N VAL A 15 2.72 -13.03 -24.40
CA VAL A 15 3.21 -12.41 -23.16
C VAL A 15 2.34 -11.20 -22.78
N ILE A 16 1.98 -10.34 -23.74
CA ILE A 16 1.06 -9.23 -23.48
C ILE A 16 -0.31 -9.73 -23.01
N LEU A 17 -0.85 -10.77 -23.65
CA LEU A 17 -2.12 -11.37 -23.25
C LEU A 17 -2.05 -11.87 -21.81
N VAL A 18 -0.98 -12.58 -21.44
CA VAL A 18 -0.74 -13.10 -20.09
C VAL A 18 -0.65 -11.96 -19.06
N MET A 19 0.15 -10.93 -19.35
CA MET A 19 0.26 -9.74 -18.47
C MET A 19 -1.09 -9.02 -18.31
N ARG A 20 -1.91 -9.00 -19.37
CA ARG A 20 -3.27 -8.44 -19.28
C ARG A 20 -4.21 -9.30 -18.45
N LEU A 21 -4.10 -10.63 -18.56
CA LEU A 21 -4.93 -11.59 -17.80
C LEU A 21 -4.56 -11.65 -16.31
N MET A 22 -3.31 -11.36 -15.96
CA MET A 22 -2.87 -11.22 -14.57
C MET A 22 -3.50 -10.00 -13.85
N GLY A 23 -4.11 -9.07 -14.61
CA GLY A 23 -5.01 -8.04 -14.09
C GLY A 23 -4.33 -6.71 -13.75
N LYS A 24 -5.14 -5.67 -13.53
CA LYS A 24 -4.68 -4.28 -13.32
C LYS A 24 -3.80 -4.07 -12.09
N ARG A 25 -3.93 -4.95 -11.07
CA ARG A 25 -3.12 -4.89 -9.83
C ARG A 25 -1.63 -5.12 -10.09
N GLN A 26 -1.28 -5.85 -11.16
CA GLN A 26 0.10 -6.21 -11.45
C GLN A 26 0.99 -5.01 -11.85
N ILE A 27 0.43 -3.88 -12.32
CA ILE A 27 1.23 -2.74 -12.81
C ILE A 27 1.40 -1.66 -11.74
N GLY A 28 0.51 -1.61 -10.73
CA GLY A 28 0.51 -0.58 -9.70
C GLY A 28 1.42 -0.89 -8.51
N GLU A 29 1.44 -2.13 -8.04
CA GLU A 29 2.21 -2.59 -6.87
C GLU A 29 2.58 -4.07 -7.03
N LEU A 30 3.65 -4.35 -7.79
CA LEU A 30 4.14 -5.72 -7.98
C LEU A 30 4.55 -6.33 -6.64
N GLN A 31 3.87 -7.39 -6.22
CA GLN A 31 4.33 -8.19 -5.10
C GLN A 31 5.60 -8.97 -5.48
N PRO A 32 6.50 -9.26 -4.52
CA PRO A 32 7.76 -9.95 -4.82
C PRO A 32 7.60 -11.26 -5.60
N TYR A 33 6.57 -12.06 -5.33
CA TYR A 33 6.34 -13.29 -6.08
C TYR A 33 5.82 -13.06 -7.51
N GLU A 34 5.05 -11.99 -7.74
CA GLU A 34 4.59 -11.61 -9.09
C GLU A 34 5.77 -11.16 -9.95
N PHE A 35 6.72 -10.45 -9.33
CA PHE A 35 7.98 -10.08 -9.96
C PHE A 35 8.78 -11.31 -10.42
N VAL A 36 8.92 -12.32 -9.56
CA VAL A 36 9.59 -13.59 -9.93
C VAL A 36 8.89 -14.27 -11.12
N ILE A 37 7.56 -14.40 -11.08
CA ILE A 37 6.78 -15.01 -12.19
C ILE A 37 6.99 -14.24 -13.50
N THR A 38 7.02 -12.91 -13.44
CA THR A 38 7.23 -12.05 -14.62
C THR A 38 8.59 -12.29 -15.26
N ILE A 39 9.65 -12.40 -14.45
CA ILE A 39 11.01 -12.73 -14.94
C ILE A 39 11.03 -14.13 -15.58
N MET A 40 10.39 -15.12 -14.95
CA MET A 40 10.33 -16.47 -15.52
C MET A 40 9.59 -16.51 -16.86
N ILE A 41 8.47 -15.80 -16.99
CA ILE A 41 7.72 -15.70 -18.26
C ILE A 41 8.59 -15.08 -19.35
N SER A 42 9.36 -14.04 -19.02
CA SER A 42 10.29 -13.38 -19.96
C SER A 42 11.35 -14.37 -20.47
N ASP A 43 11.96 -15.14 -19.57
CA ASP A 43 12.99 -16.12 -19.93
C ASP A 43 12.42 -17.25 -20.80
N LEU A 44 11.27 -17.80 -20.40
CA LEU A 44 10.58 -18.87 -21.15
C LEU A 44 10.12 -18.42 -22.54
N ALA A 45 9.77 -17.14 -22.72
CA ALA A 45 9.43 -16.58 -24.02
C ALA A 45 10.67 -16.39 -24.91
N ALA A 46 11.83 -16.07 -24.32
CA ALA A 46 13.06 -15.81 -25.06
C ALA A 46 13.64 -17.09 -25.71
N LEU A 47 13.52 -18.24 -25.05
CA LEU A 47 14.09 -19.52 -25.53
C LEU A 47 13.67 -19.90 -26.97
N PRO A 48 12.37 -20.07 -27.31
CA PRO A 48 11.95 -20.40 -28.67
C PRO A 48 12.06 -19.22 -29.66
N MET A 49 12.27 -17.99 -29.16
CA MET A 49 12.51 -16.80 -29.98
C MET A 49 13.96 -16.76 -30.49
N GLN A 50 14.93 -17.21 -29.68
CA GLN A 50 16.36 -17.19 -30.01
C GLN A 50 16.77 -18.39 -30.85
N ASP A 51 16.37 -19.62 -30.48
CA ASP A 51 16.76 -20.83 -31.21
C ASP A 51 15.63 -21.35 -32.10
N THR A 52 15.79 -21.20 -33.42
CA THR A 52 14.82 -21.68 -34.42
C THR A 52 14.60 -23.19 -34.44
N ARG A 53 15.54 -23.97 -33.87
CA ARG A 53 15.47 -25.42 -33.77
C ARG A 53 14.49 -25.87 -32.69
N LEU A 54 14.24 -25.00 -31.70
CA LEU A 54 13.24 -25.26 -30.67
C LEU A 54 11.84 -24.95 -31.21
N PRO A 55 10.86 -25.85 -30.97
CA PRO A 55 9.47 -25.58 -31.35
C PRO A 55 8.86 -24.52 -30.43
N LEU A 56 8.01 -23.65 -30.99
CA LEU A 56 7.31 -22.59 -30.23
C LEU A 56 6.54 -23.11 -29.02
N ILE A 57 6.00 -24.32 -29.13
CA ILE A 57 5.20 -24.96 -28.09
C ILE A 57 5.97 -25.08 -26.77
N LEU A 58 7.30 -25.17 -26.83
CA LEU A 58 8.17 -25.28 -25.67
C LEU A 58 8.20 -24.00 -24.82
N GLY A 59 7.93 -22.82 -25.39
CA GLY A 59 7.72 -21.60 -24.61
C GLY A 59 6.26 -21.36 -24.27
N ILE A 60 5.35 -21.68 -25.19
CA ILE A 60 3.91 -21.44 -25.00
C ILE A 60 3.34 -22.24 -23.83
N ILE A 61 3.66 -23.55 -23.74
CA ILE A 61 3.12 -24.41 -22.68
C ILE A 61 3.55 -23.92 -21.28
N PRO A 62 4.84 -23.69 -20.99
CA PRO A 62 5.26 -23.17 -19.69
C PRO A 62 4.66 -21.81 -19.34
N ILE A 63 4.55 -20.89 -20.30
CA ILE A 63 3.95 -19.56 -20.06
C ILE A 63 2.46 -19.69 -19.67
N ILE A 64 1.69 -20.51 -20.39
CA ILE A 64 0.28 -20.77 -20.06
C ILE A 64 0.17 -21.48 -18.70
N THR A 65 1.08 -22.41 -18.42
CA THR A 65 1.11 -23.14 -17.14
C THR A 65 1.36 -22.18 -15.98
N LEU A 66 2.29 -21.24 -16.12
CA LEU A 66 2.55 -20.21 -15.10
C LEU A 66 1.35 -19.30 -14.89
N LEU A 67 0.65 -18.90 -15.96
CA LEU A 67 -0.60 -18.13 -15.85
C LEU A 67 -1.67 -18.92 -15.08
N PHE A 68 -1.81 -20.21 -15.37
CA PHE A 68 -2.77 -21.08 -14.68
C PHE A 68 -2.43 -21.23 -13.19
N ILE A 69 -1.17 -21.49 -12.86
CA ILE A 69 -0.69 -21.56 -11.47
C ILE A 69 -0.93 -20.24 -10.75
N LYS A 70 -0.59 -19.09 -11.36
CA LYS A 70 -0.84 -17.77 -10.80
C LYS A 70 -2.33 -17.58 -10.48
N THR A 71 -3.20 -17.93 -11.43
CA THR A 71 -4.66 -17.80 -11.25
C THR A 71 -5.14 -18.65 -10.07
N ILE A 72 -4.66 -19.90 -9.95
CA ILE A 72 -4.98 -20.77 -8.80
C ILE A 72 -4.49 -20.17 -7.49
N LEU A 73 -3.24 -19.68 -7.43
CA LEU A 73 -2.67 -19.09 -6.23
C LEU A 73 -3.47 -17.87 -5.79
N THR A 74 -3.88 -17.01 -6.72
CA THR A 74 -4.74 -15.85 -6.40
C THR A 74 -6.09 -16.29 -5.84
N GLN A 75 -6.75 -17.29 -6.44
CA GLN A 75 -8.01 -17.80 -5.88
C GLN A 75 -7.83 -18.45 -4.50
N LEU A 76 -6.69 -19.11 -4.27
CA LEU A 76 -6.35 -19.68 -2.98
C LEU A 76 -6.09 -18.61 -1.91
N GLN A 77 -5.40 -17.52 -2.25
CA GLN A 77 -5.15 -16.38 -1.35
C GLN A 77 -6.43 -15.63 -0.99
N LEU A 78 -7.40 -15.55 -1.92
CA LEU A 78 -8.71 -14.96 -1.65
C LEU A 78 -9.50 -15.79 -0.64
N LYS A 79 -9.41 -17.12 -0.71
CA LYS A 79 -10.12 -18.01 0.22
C LYS A 79 -9.39 -18.29 1.53
N SER A 80 -8.05 -18.25 1.53
CA SER A 80 -7.23 -18.65 2.68
C SER A 80 -6.35 -17.50 3.16
N GLN A 81 -6.62 -17.06 4.39
CA GLN A 81 -5.81 -16.04 5.08
C GLN A 81 -4.37 -16.51 5.33
N LEU A 82 -4.16 -17.83 5.50
CA LEU A 82 -2.83 -18.41 5.70
C LEU A 82 -2.02 -18.41 4.40
N ALA A 83 -2.66 -18.73 3.26
CA ALA A 83 -2.02 -18.61 1.95
C ALA A 83 -1.63 -17.14 1.67
N ARG A 84 -2.51 -16.19 2.02
CA ARG A 84 -2.21 -14.76 1.93
C ARG A 84 -1.00 -14.38 2.78
N LYS A 85 -0.96 -14.79 4.04
CA LYS A 85 0.14 -14.48 4.96
C LYS A 85 1.48 -15.07 4.51
N ILE A 86 1.50 -16.27 3.93
CA ILE A 86 2.75 -16.91 3.45
C ILE A 86 3.23 -16.30 2.14
N LEU A 87 2.35 -16.04 1.18
CA LEU A 87 2.73 -15.58 -0.15
C LEU A 87 2.90 -14.05 -0.23
N GLU A 88 2.01 -13.30 0.42
CA GLU A 88 2.01 -11.84 0.38
C GLU A 88 2.70 -11.22 1.59
N GLY A 89 2.82 -11.93 2.72
CA GLY A 89 3.35 -11.39 3.97
C GLY A 89 2.28 -10.74 4.86
N GLU A 90 2.72 -10.11 5.95
CA GLU A 90 1.86 -9.30 6.83
C GLU A 90 2.48 -7.91 7.04
N PRO A 91 1.67 -6.84 7.05
CA PRO A 91 2.19 -5.50 7.28
C PRO A 91 2.64 -5.37 8.74
N VAL A 92 3.67 -4.55 8.97
CA VAL A 92 4.33 -4.43 10.28
C VAL A 92 4.37 -2.99 10.76
N ILE A 93 3.89 -2.77 11.98
CA ILE A 93 3.91 -1.44 12.60
C ILE A 93 5.32 -1.14 13.13
N LEU A 94 5.97 -0.13 12.55
CA LEU A 94 7.30 0.33 12.95
C LEU A 94 7.24 1.45 14.00
N VAL A 95 6.25 2.35 13.90
CA VAL A 95 6.03 3.43 14.87
C VAL A 95 4.61 3.33 15.44
N HIS A 96 4.50 3.45 16.76
CA HIS A 96 3.24 3.44 17.48
C HIS A 96 3.18 4.61 18.47
N LYS A 97 2.30 5.58 18.23
CA LYS A 97 2.10 6.80 19.01
C LYS A 97 3.40 7.57 19.24
N GLY A 98 4.11 7.88 18.15
CA GLY A 98 5.41 8.56 18.18
C GLY A 98 6.57 7.73 18.77
N LYS A 99 6.35 6.47 19.15
CA LYS A 99 7.39 5.58 19.69
C LYS A 99 7.81 4.57 18.65
N ILE A 100 9.11 4.53 18.36
CA ILE A 100 9.72 3.56 17.44
C ILE A 100 9.81 2.19 18.11
N ASN A 101 9.39 1.16 17.37
CA ASN A 101 9.54 -0.23 17.77
C ASN A 101 10.85 -0.81 17.20
N MET A 102 11.93 -0.70 17.98
CA MET A 102 13.26 -1.21 17.57
C MET A 102 13.28 -2.71 17.29
N LYS A 103 12.43 -3.50 17.97
CA LYS A 103 12.34 -4.94 17.71
C LYS A 103 11.73 -5.22 16.33
N ALA A 104 10.73 -4.43 15.93
CA ALA A 104 10.13 -4.54 14.61
C ALA A 104 11.12 -4.12 13.51
N LEU A 105 11.82 -3.00 13.69
CA LEU A 105 12.87 -2.55 12.77
C LEU A 105 13.95 -3.60 12.54
N SER A 106 14.51 -4.15 13.63
CA SER A 106 15.53 -5.20 13.53
C SER A 106 15.02 -6.47 12.86
N LYS A 107 13.76 -6.86 13.10
CA LYS A 107 13.14 -8.02 12.46
C LYS A 107 12.90 -7.82 10.96
N GLN A 108 12.56 -6.59 10.56
CA GLN A 108 12.35 -6.21 9.16
C GLN A 108 13.63 -5.77 8.44
N GLN A 109 14.78 -5.82 9.12
CA GLN A 109 16.08 -5.39 8.59
C GLN A 109 16.09 -3.92 8.14
N ILE A 110 15.25 -3.07 8.73
CA ILE A 110 15.18 -1.63 8.44
C ILE A 110 15.97 -0.89 9.52
N ASN A 111 16.85 0.00 9.07
CA ASN A 111 17.61 0.87 9.98
C ASN A 111 16.79 2.08 10.43
N LEU A 112 17.14 2.68 11.57
CA LEU A 112 16.49 3.91 12.00
C LEU A 112 16.66 5.04 10.97
N ASP A 113 17.83 5.13 10.35
CA ASP A 113 18.13 6.16 9.35
C ASP A 113 17.23 6.03 8.11
N GLU A 114 16.93 4.80 7.68
CA GLU A 114 16.03 4.49 6.57
C GLU A 114 14.58 4.86 6.90
N LEU A 115 14.11 4.54 8.12
CA LEU A 115 12.80 4.99 8.59
C LEU A 115 12.69 6.52 8.60
N MET A 116 13.74 7.22 9.05
CA MET A 116 13.78 8.68 9.08
C MET A 116 13.91 9.29 7.68
N GLU A 117 14.59 8.62 6.75
CA GLU A 117 14.66 9.00 5.34
C GLU A 117 13.28 8.93 4.68
N GLU A 118 12.56 7.83 4.87
CA GLU A 118 11.21 7.63 4.33
C GLU A 118 10.20 8.63 4.91
N LEU A 119 10.31 8.93 6.21
CA LEU A 119 9.53 10.03 6.80
C LEU A 119 9.80 11.37 6.13
N ARG A 120 11.08 11.68 5.87
CA ARG A 120 11.48 12.93 5.21
C ARG A 120 10.98 12.99 3.76
N LEU A 121 11.03 11.87 3.03
CA LEU A 121 10.50 11.75 1.66
C LEU A 121 8.98 11.95 1.63
N ALA A 122 8.28 11.49 2.67
CA ALA A 122 6.85 11.73 2.86
C ALA A 122 6.51 13.16 3.34
N GLY A 123 7.52 14.00 3.62
CA GLY A 123 7.35 15.39 4.05
C GLY A 123 7.29 15.59 5.57
N TYR A 124 7.56 14.55 6.35
CA TYR A 124 7.57 14.61 7.81
C TYR A 124 9.01 14.67 8.33
N PHE A 125 9.33 15.74 9.04
CA PHE A 125 10.68 15.96 9.60
C PHE A 125 10.76 15.56 11.08
N ASP A 126 9.63 15.62 11.79
CA ASP A 126 9.54 15.32 13.20
C ASP A 126 8.78 14.01 13.44
N LEU A 127 9.46 13.04 14.05
CA LEU A 127 8.88 11.76 14.45
C LEU A 127 7.68 11.91 15.39
N ASN A 128 7.65 12.97 16.19
CA ASN A 128 6.58 13.23 17.15
C ASN A 128 5.23 13.54 16.50
N GLU A 129 5.22 13.96 15.23
CA GLU A 129 4.01 14.21 14.46
C GLU A 129 3.37 12.91 13.96
N ILE A 130 4.12 11.81 13.98
CA ILE A 130 3.72 10.51 13.44
C ILE A 130 3.07 9.67 14.53
N GLU A 131 1.78 9.45 14.37
CA GLU A 131 1.02 8.52 15.21
C GLU A 131 1.38 7.08 14.84
N TYR A 132 1.39 6.75 13.55
CA TYR A 132 1.73 5.41 13.09
C TYR A 132 2.60 5.43 11.83
N ALA A 133 3.55 4.51 11.77
CA ALA A 133 4.27 4.15 10.56
C ALA A 133 4.13 2.64 10.36
N ILE A 134 3.64 2.24 9.19
CA ILE A 134 3.35 0.85 8.83
C ILE A 134 4.20 0.49 7.62
N LEU A 135 4.97 -0.57 7.75
CA LEU A 135 5.64 -1.21 6.62
C LEU A 135 4.65 -2.13 5.91
N GLU A 136 4.34 -1.80 4.66
CA GLU A 136 3.46 -2.57 3.79
C GLU A 136 4.19 -3.76 3.16
N ASN A 137 3.42 -4.73 2.66
CA ASN A 137 3.93 -5.98 2.09
C ASN A 137 4.79 -5.80 0.83
N ASN A 138 4.64 -4.67 0.14
CA ASN A 138 5.45 -4.29 -1.02
C ASN A 138 6.77 -3.59 -0.61
N GLY A 139 7.02 -3.42 0.69
CA GLY A 139 8.20 -2.75 1.24
C GLY A 139 8.05 -1.23 1.41
N GLN A 140 6.91 -0.65 1.03
CA GLN A 140 6.66 0.78 1.20
C GLN A 140 6.22 1.12 2.62
N LEU A 141 6.48 2.35 3.04
CA LEU A 141 6.04 2.87 4.32
C LEU A 141 4.80 3.75 4.17
N SER A 142 3.78 3.45 4.98
CA SER A 142 2.57 4.25 5.11
C SER A 142 2.57 4.97 6.46
N PHE A 143 2.18 6.24 6.46
CA PHE A 143 2.26 7.11 7.62
C PHE A 143 0.89 7.68 7.99
N LEU A 144 0.61 7.74 9.30
CA LEU A 144 -0.56 8.40 9.87
C LEU A 144 -0.08 9.45 10.87
N THR A 145 -0.49 10.70 10.67
CA THR A 145 -0.14 11.83 11.54
C THR A 145 -1.11 11.98 12.70
N SER A 146 -0.64 12.58 13.79
CA SER A 146 -1.52 12.95 14.89
C SER A 146 -2.47 14.10 14.49
N SER A 147 -3.69 14.12 15.02
CA SER A 147 -4.76 15.09 14.67
C SER A 147 -4.36 16.56 14.88
N SER A 148 -3.37 16.83 15.76
CA SER A 148 -2.84 18.17 15.98
C SER A 148 -2.01 18.70 14.80
N SER A 149 -1.45 17.81 13.98
CA SER A 149 -0.58 18.15 12.83
C SER A 149 -1.28 18.02 11.47
N ALA A 150 -2.41 17.30 11.41
CA ALA A 150 -3.21 17.13 10.20
C ALA A 150 -3.80 18.44 9.63
N SER A 151 -3.80 19.52 10.43
CA SER A 151 -4.26 20.85 10.00
C SER A 151 -3.18 21.69 9.32
N SER A 152 -1.90 21.30 9.42
CA SER A 152 -0.76 21.98 8.79
C SER A 152 -0.20 21.26 7.56
N SER A 153 -0.53 19.99 7.34
CA SER A 153 -0.17 19.24 6.14
C SER A 153 -1.38 19.04 5.24
N SER A 154 -1.66 20.01 4.37
CA SER A 154 -2.42 19.75 3.16
C SER A 154 -1.75 18.58 2.42
N SER A 155 -2.41 17.43 2.37
CA SER A 155 -1.93 16.26 1.64
C SER A 155 -1.49 16.68 0.24
N PRO A 156 -0.27 16.38 -0.22
CA PRO A 156 0.02 16.50 -1.64
C PRO A 156 -0.89 15.49 -2.33
N SER A 157 -1.80 15.98 -3.17
CA SER A 157 -2.43 15.16 -4.20
C SER A 157 -1.35 14.37 -4.95
N PRO A 158 -1.64 13.16 -5.46
CA PRO A 158 -0.61 12.29 -6.03
C PRO A 158 0.17 13.08 -7.07
N ILE A 159 1.47 13.24 -6.82
CA ILE A 159 2.38 13.91 -7.75
C ILE A 159 2.35 13.08 -9.03
N VAL A 160 1.62 13.60 -10.02
CA VAL A 160 1.81 13.24 -11.42
C VAL A 160 3.29 13.42 -11.68
N LYS A 161 3.98 12.31 -11.93
CA LYS A 161 5.39 12.28 -12.28
C LYS A 161 5.53 12.91 -13.67
N CYS A 162 5.50 14.23 -13.76
CA CYS A 162 5.80 14.96 -14.98
C CYS A 162 7.32 14.92 -15.15
N SER A 163 7.75 13.95 -15.94
CA SER A 163 9.09 13.91 -16.51
C SER A 163 9.21 15.07 -17.51
N SER A 164 10.08 16.04 -17.20
CA SER A 164 10.65 16.92 -18.23
C SER A 164 12.08 17.27 -17.86
N ASN A 165 12.99 16.56 -18.51
CA ASN A 165 14.36 17.00 -18.79
C ASN A 165 14.42 18.52 -19.01
N THR A 166 15.25 19.24 -18.26
CA THR A 166 16.31 20.10 -18.83
C THR A 166 17.31 20.44 -17.73
N GLN A 167 18.61 20.20 -17.98
CA GLN A 167 19.69 20.84 -17.22
C GLN A 167 19.61 22.38 -17.41
N PRO A 168 20.16 23.16 -16.47
CA PRO A 168 21.47 23.72 -16.83
C PRO A 168 22.47 23.73 -15.67
N THR A 169 23.67 23.28 -16.02
CA THR A 169 24.94 23.70 -15.44
C THR A 169 25.18 25.19 -15.70
N SER A 170 25.58 25.95 -14.67
CA SER A 170 26.85 26.70 -14.63
C SER A 170 26.76 27.90 -13.67
N ASN A 171 27.70 27.93 -12.73
CA ASN A 171 28.05 29.10 -11.95
C ASN A 171 28.69 30.16 -12.85
N SER A 172 28.35 31.43 -12.65
CA SER A 172 29.31 32.54 -12.77
C SER A 172 28.81 33.77 -12.00
N ALA A 173 29.78 34.48 -11.43
CA ALA A 173 29.68 35.50 -10.38
C ALA A 173 29.03 36.82 -10.82
N SER A 174 28.64 37.65 -9.85
CA SER A 174 28.97 39.10 -9.76
C SER A 174 28.40 39.76 -8.50
N GLU A 175 29.06 40.86 -8.13
CA GLU A 175 29.12 41.57 -6.84
C GLU A 175 27.89 42.44 -6.49
N GLY A 176 27.83 42.91 -5.22
CA GLY A 176 27.07 44.14 -4.89
C GLY A 176 26.64 44.29 -3.42
N ASN A 177 27.30 45.20 -2.69
CA ASN A 177 26.97 45.70 -1.35
C ASN A 177 25.56 46.32 -1.22
N GLY A 178 24.98 46.30 -0.01
CA GLY A 178 23.84 47.19 0.32
C GLY A 178 23.15 46.92 1.66
N PHE A 179 23.50 47.75 2.66
CA PHE A 179 22.85 47.97 3.96
C PHE A 179 21.36 48.36 3.83
N SER A 180 20.48 47.80 4.67
CA SER A 180 19.50 48.56 5.50
C SER A 180 18.56 47.65 6.28
N SER A 181 18.47 47.97 7.57
CA SER A 181 17.44 47.60 8.52
C SER A 181 16.04 47.99 8.05
N ASP A 182 15.06 47.11 8.21
CA ASP A 182 13.72 47.55 8.57
C ASP A 182 12.97 46.55 9.45
N THR A 183 12.58 47.07 10.61
CA THR A 183 11.77 46.42 11.62
C THR A 183 10.31 46.70 11.28
N GLN A 184 9.53 45.69 10.88
CA GLN A 184 8.07 45.78 10.94
C GLN A 184 7.46 44.62 11.70
N LYS A 185 7.01 44.98 12.90
CA LYS A 185 6.04 44.27 13.73
C LYS A 185 4.80 43.89 12.90
N HIS A 186 4.52 42.60 12.81
CA HIS A 186 3.14 42.12 12.69
C HIS A 186 2.82 41.22 13.89
N LYS A 187 2.19 41.83 14.91
CA LYS A 187 1.42 41.13 15.94
C LYS A 187 0.14 40.61 15.27
N SER A 188 0.12 39.35 14.86
CA SER A 188 -1.14 38.64 14.59
C SER A 188 -1.55 37.90 15.85
N SER A 189 -2.51 38.48 16.56
CA SER A 189 -3.24 37.87 17.66
C SER A 189 -4.02 36.68 17.11
N CYS A 190 -3.48 35.46 17.25
CA CYS A 190 -4.25 34.25 17.03
C CYS A 190 -5.08 33.98 18.28
N LYS A 191 -6.36 34.33 18.19
CA LYS A 191 -7.40 33.91 19.15
C LYS A 191 -7.40 32.39 19.25
N ASN A 192 -7.21 31.88 20.46
CA ASN A 192 -7.45 30.49 20.83
C ASN A 192 -8.91 30.14 20.56
N ASN A 193 -9.18 29.48 19.43
CA ASN A 193 -10.42 28.75 19.25
C ASN A 193 -10.27 27.35 19.86
N LYS A 194 -11.22 27.06 20.75
CA LYS A 194 -11.38 25.88 21.59
C LYS A 194 -10.87 24.59 20.94
N SER A 195 -9.95 23.94 21.64
CA SER A 195 -9.58 22.53 21.48
C SER A 195 -10.83 21.65 21.54
N SER A 196 -11.28 21.13 20.40
CA SER A 196 -12.05 19.90 20.38
C SER A 196 -11.15 18.81 20.97
N SER A 197 -11.61 18.11 22.01
CA SER A 197 -10.89 17.02 22.64
C SER A 197 -10.75 15.84 21.66
N SER A 198 -9.76 15.89 20.76
CA SER A 198 -9.47 14.75 19.88
C SER A 198 -8.77 13.69 20.71
N SER A 199 -9.44 12.55 20.93
CA SER A 199 -8.77 11.35 21.41
C SER A 199 -7.59 11.03 20.50
N PRO A 200 -6.45 10.53 21.03
CA PRO A 200 -5.29 10.23 20.21
C PRO A 200 -5.70 9.25 19.09
N PRO A 201 -5.40 9.57 17.81
CA PRO A 201 -5.68 8.69 16.69
C PRO A 201 -5.24 7.26 16.95
N ARG A 202 -6.07 6.29 16.56
CA ARG A 202 -5.75 4.87 16.68
C ARG A 202 -5.69 4.26 15.29
N LEU A 203 -5.01 3.13 15.13
CA LEU A 203 -5.15 2.39 13.88
C LEU A 203 -6.59 1.90 13.74
N PRO A 204 -7.14 1.92 12.52
CA PRO A 204 -8.34 1.18 12.25
C PRO A 204 -8.13 -0.29 12.56
N ILE A 205 -9.07 -0.89 13.29
CA ILE A 205 -8.98 -2.30 13.69
C ILE A 205 -10.11 -3.06 13.02
N ILE A 206 -9.75 -4.00 12.16
CA ILE A 206 -10.70 -4.91 11.52
C ILE A 206 -11.00 -6.07 12.46
N TYR A 207 -12.25 -6.17 12.89
CA TYR A 207 -12.77 -7.19 13.79
C TYR A 207 -13.37 -8.38 13.05
N ILE A 208 -14.09 -8.11 11.97
CA ILE A 208 -14.67 -9.12 11.08
C ILE A 208 -14.16 -8.83 9.68
N LEU A 209 -13.64 -9.85 9.02
CA LEU A 209 -13.23 -9.82 7.63
C LEU A 209 -13.71 -11.10 6.95
N ASP A 210 -14.40 -10.94 5.82
CA ASP A 210 -14.92 -12.04 5.01
C ASP A 210 -15.81 -13.02 5.82
N GLY A 211 -16.66 -12.51 6.72
CA GLY A 211 -17.52 -13.32 7.58
C GLY A 211 -16.79 -14.05 8.73
N HIS A 212 -15.49 -13.80 8.92
CA HIS A 212 -14.68 -14.42 9.98
C HIS A 212 -14.18 -13.39 11.00
N ILE A 213 -14.23 -13.76 12.29
CA ILE A 213 -13.70 -12.90 13.37
C ILE A 213 -12.18 -13.01 13.42
N ASN A 214 -11.51 -11.86 13.45
CA ASN A 214 -10.08 -11.77 13.73
C ASN A 214 -9.81 -11.70 15.24
N ASN A 215 -9.45 -12.84 15.84
CA ASN A 215 -9.17 -12.94 17.28
C ASN A 215 -7.93 -12.12 17.72
N ASN A 216 -6.97 -11.89 16.82
CA ASN A 216 -5.79 -11.09 17.12
C ASN A 216 -6.16 -9.60 17.29
N SER A 217 -7.11 -9.13 16.47
CA SER A 217 -7.68 -7.76 16.57
C SER A 217 -8.46 -7.55 17.86
N LEU A 218 -9.23 -8.56 18.29
CA LEU A 218 -9.93 -8.54 19.58
C LEU A 218 -8.96 -8.39 20.75
N THR A 219 -7.93 -9.23 20.77
CA THR A 219 -6.91 -9.24 21.82
C THR A 219 -6.14 -7.91 21.86
N SER A 220 -5.72 -7.41 20.69
CA SER A 220 -4.97 -6.14 20.56
C SER A 220 -5.77 -4.93 21.02
N SER A 221 -7.10 -4.95 20.86
CA SER A 221 -8.00 -3.88 21.31
C SER A 221 -8.55 -4.07 22.73
N ARG A 222 -8.17 -5.15 23.43
CA ARG A 222 -8.73 -5.59 24.72
C ARG A 222 -10.26 -5.72 24.71
N LYS A 223 -10.81 -6.16 23.58
CA LYS A 223 -12.24 -6.42 23.42
C LYS A 223 -12.47 -7.93 23.32
N ASN A 224 -13.66 -8.37 23.67
CA ASN A 224 -14.06 -9.78 23.58
C ASN A 224 -15.08 -10.00 22.45
N LYS A 225 -15.36 -11.26 22.14
CA LYS A 225 -16.36 -11.63 21.14
C LYS A 225 -17.76 -11.10 21.48
N ALA A 226 -18.10 -10.98 22.77
CA ALA A 226 -19.37 -10.43 23.22
C ALA A 226 -19.53 -8.94 22.87
N TRP A 227 -18.44 -8.16 22.92
CA TRP A 227 -18.45 -6.77 22.50
C TRP A 227 -18.77 -6.63 21.00
N ILE A 228 -18.21 -7.49 20.14
CA ILE A 228 -18.56 -7.49 18.71
C ILE A 228 -20.05 -7.78 18.55
N GLN A 229 -20.55 -8.82 19.20
CA GLN A 229 -21.96 -9.20 19.11
C GLN A 229 -22.87 -8.03 19.52
N HIS A 230 -22.54 -7.37 20.64
CA HIS A 230 -23.26 -6.19 21.10
C HIS A 230 -23.24 -5.03 20.09
N GLU A 231 -22.09 -4.75 19.47
CA GLU A 231 -21.99 -3.66 18.49
C GLU A 231 -22.75 -3.99 17.19
N LEU A 232 -22.75 -5.25 16.77
CA LEU A 232 -23.58 -5.71 15.65
C LEU A 232 -25.08 -5.62 15.95
N ASP A 233 -25.49 -6.02 17.15
CA ASP A 233 -26.89 -6.00 17.58
C ASP A 233 -27.42 -4.56 17.68
N LYS A 234 -26.61 -3.65 18.25
CA LYS A 234 -26.90 -2.22 18.34
C LYS A 234 -27.16 -1.59 16.96
N HIS A 235 -26.42 -2.05 15.95
CA HIS A 235 -26.52 -1.55 14.58
C HIS A 235 -27.43 -2.40 13.67
N LYS A 236 -28.09 -3.44 14.21
CA LYS A 236 -28.95 -4.38 13.45
C LYS A 236 -28.22 -4.99 12.23
N ALA A 237 -26.93 -5.27 12.39
CA ALA A 237 -26.03 -5.67 11.30
C ALA A 237 -26.20 -7.13 10.83
N GLY A 238 -27.01 -7.94 11.52
CA GLY A 238 -27.24 -9.35 11.18
C GLY A 238 -26.20 -10.29 11.78
N LYS A 239 -26.03 -11.46 11.17
CA LYS A 239 -25.07 -12.48 11.61
C LYS A 239 -23.66 -12.14 11.14
N ILE A 240 -22.65 -12.61 11.88
CA ILE A 240 -21.22 -12.40 11.56
C ILE A 240 -20.86 -12.86 10.14
N GLU A 241 -21.44 -13.98 9.69
CA GLU A 241 -21.17 -14.56 8.36
C GLU A 241 -21.68 -13.68 7.20
N GLU A 242 -22.65 -12.81 7.45
CA GLU A 242 -23.24 -11.90 6.45
C GLU A 242 -22.45 -10.59 6.30
N ILE A 243 -21.41 -10.40 7.12
CA ILE A 243 -20.63 -9.17 7.20
C ILE A 243 -19.33 -9.35 6.42
N ILE A 244 -19.15 -8.54 5.37
CA ILE A 244 -17.88 -8.45 4.64
C ILE A 244 -16.80 -7.89 5.55
N LEU A 245 -17.11 -6.78 6.21
CA LEU A 245 -16.15 -5.99 6.96
C LEU A 245 -16.82 -5.41 8.19
N ALA A 246 -16.21 -5.56 9.36
CA ALA A 246 -16.53 -4.74 10.53
C ALA A 246 -15.24 -4.23 11.15
N MET A 247 -15.13 -2.92 11.31
CA MET A 247 -13.94 -2.26 11.84
C MET A 247 -14.29 -1.06 12.72
N THR A 248 -13.34 -0.63 13.54
CA THR A 248 -13.37 0.72 14.10
C THR A 248 -12.39 1.62 13.36
N ASP A 249 -12.78 2.86 13.09
CA ASP A 249 -11.94 3.88 12.48
C ASP A 249 -10.94 4.49 13.50
N THR A 250 -10.12 5.45 13.05
CA THR A 250 -9.10 6.16 13.82
C THR A 250 -9.64 6.90 15.04
N GLU A 251 -10.90 7.33 14.99
CA GLU A 251 -11.64 7.95 16.09
C GLU A 251 -12.32 6.92 17.02
N GLY A 252 -12.23 5.62 16.71
CA GLY A 252 -12.89 4.56 17.45
C GLY A 252 -14.37 4.36 17.11
N LYS A 253 -14.88 5.05 16.09
CA LYS A 253 -16.24 4.85 15.55
C LYS A 253 -16.34 3.49 14.87
N PHE A 254 -17.37 2.72 15.20
CA PHE A 254 -17.62 1.41 14.59
C PHE A 254 -18.32 1.57 13.23
N PHE A 255 -17.83 0.83 12.24
CA PHE A 255 -18.36 0.74 10.88
C PHE A 255 -18.45 -0.74 10.49
N PHE A 256 -19.47 -1.09 9.71
CA PHE A 256 -19.63 -2.42 9.15
C PHE A 256 -20.24 -2.34 7.75
N GLN A 257 -19.97 -3.36 6.94
CA GLN A 257 -20.49 -3.55 5.59
C GLN A 257 -21.00 -4.99 5.46
N ARG A 258 -22.24 -5.16 4.99
CA ARG A 258 -22.81 -6.49 4.69
C ARG A 258 -22.50 -6.92 3.25
N TYR A 259 -22.55 -8.23 2.98
CA TYR A 259 -22.37 -8.76 1.62
C TYR A 259 -23.39 -8.24 0.62
N ASP A 260 -24.62 -8.02 1.07
CA ASP A 260 -25.75 -7.64 0.23
C ASP A 260 -25.80 -6.13 -0.05
N GLU A 261 -24.99 -5.33 0.65
CA GLU A 261 -25.00 -3.87 0.58
C GLU A 261 -24.01 -3.37 -0.48
N TYR A 262 -24.09 -3.94 -1.69
CA TYR A 262 -23.40 -3.41 -2.86
C TYR A 262 -24.29 -2.34 -3.49
N ILE A 263 -23.88 -1.07 -3.38
CA ILE A 263 -24.52 0.01 -4.13
C ILE A 263 -24.13 -0.19 -5.59
N GLU A 264 -25.04 -0.73 -6.41
CA GLU A 264 -24.96 -0.48 -7.84
C GLU A 264 -25.21 1.02 -8.01
N GLU A 265 -24.15 1.81 -8.19
CA GLU A 265 -24.32 3.13 -8.78
C GLU A 265 -24.93 2.92 -10.17
N ASP A 266 -26.18 3.36 -10.33
CA ASP A 266 -26.91 3.34 -11.59
C ASP A 266 -26.00 3.83 -12.74
N LYS A 267 -25.83 2.98 -13.75
CA LYS A 267 -25.05 3.26 -14.97
C LYS A 267 -25.70 4.32 -15.85
#